data_AF-A0A5C7TFG3-F1
#
_entry.id   AF-A0A5C7TFG3-F1
#
_cell.length_a   1.000
_cell.length_b   1.000
_cell.length_c   1.000
_cell.angle_alpha   90.00
_cell.angle_beta   90.00
_cell.angle_gamma   90.00
#
_symmetry.space_group_name_H-M   'P 1'
#
loop_
_entity.id
_entity.type
_entity.pdbx_description
1 polymer ?
#
loop_
_entity_poly.entity_id
_entity_poly.type
_entity_poly.pdbx_seq_one_letter_code
_entity_poly.pdbx_strand_id
1 'polypeptide(L)' 'MANAAPVKVAVVKAYTKDTDKSALVCRKEKVLGSNRAVKVCKTVGQQEEERKQAERMVNDRSLQQSLGGGSGL' A
#
# COMPACT_ATOMS: atom_id res chain seq x y z
N MET A 1 14.96 -16.56 -26.95
CA MET A 1 14.30 -15.68 -25.96
C MET A 1 13.55 -16.58 -24.98
N ALA A 2 13.95 -16.62 -23.71
CA ALA A 2 13.36 -17.51 -22.71
C ALA A 2 11.94 -17.06 -22.37
N ASN A 3 10.96 -17.90 -22.69
CA ASN A 3 9.55 -17.69 -22.39
C ASN A 3 9.35 -18.04 -20.91
N ALA A 4 9.45 -17.04 -20.02
CA ALA A 4 9.24 -17.24 -18.59
C ALA A 4 7.78 -17.68 -18.37
N ALA A 5 7.58 -18.94 -17.98
CA ALA A 5 6.26 -19.45 -17.62
C ALA A 5 5.64 -18.55 -16.54
N PRO A 6 4.32 -18.28 -16.59
CA PRO A 6 3.67 -17.43 -15.61
C PRO A 6 3.87 -18.05 -14.22
N VAL A 7 4.63 -17.38 -13.37
CA VAL A 7 4.80 -17.76 -11.97
C VAL A 7 3.40 -17.82 -11.36
N LYS A 8 3.05 -18.96 -10.75
CA LYS A 8 1.74 -19.13 -10.11
C LYS A 8 1.66 -18.18 -8.91
N VAL A 9 1.13 -16.98 -9.13
CA VAL A 9 0.99 -15.99 -8.07
C VAL A 9 -0.29 -16.30 -7.29
N ALA A 10 -0.13 -16.70 -6.03
CA ALA A 10 -1.26 -16.96 -5.15
C ALA A 10 -1.99 -15.65 -4.84
N VAL A 11 -3.29 -15.59 -5.14
CA VAL A 11 -4.14 -14.46 -4.76
C VAL A 11 -4.76 -14.77 -3.39
N VAL A 12 -4.38 -14.01 -2.38
CA VAL A 12 -4.86 -14.19 -1.00
C VAL A 12 -5.84 -13.08 -0.64
N LYS A 13 -6.87 -13.44 0.14
CA LYS A 13 -7.93 -12.51 0.57
C LYS A 13 -7.52 -11.67 1.78
N ALA A 14 -6.68 -12.24 2.63
CA ALA A 14 -6.03 -11.60 3.76
C ALA A 14 -4.60 -12.14 3.83
N TYR A 15 -3.66 -11.30 4.22
CA TYR A 15 -2.26 -11.69 4.39
C TYR A 15 -1.86 -11.49 5.84
N THR A 16 -1.10 -12.45 6.37
CA THR A 16 -0.45 -12.40 7.68
C THR A 16 1.04 -12.16 7.49
N LYS A 17 1.80 -12.07 8.59
CA LYS A 17 3.27 -11.91 8.54
C LYS A 17 3.99 -13.08 7.84
N ASP A 18 3.37 -14.26 7.84
CA ASP A 18 3.88 -15.49 7.25
C ASP A 18 3.50 -15.65 5.77
N THR A 19 2.75 -14.71 5.21
CA THR A 19 2.35 -14.75 3.81
C THR A 19 3.51 -14.36 2.91
N ASP A 20 3.70 -15.13 1.84
CA ASP A 20 4.77 -14.88 0.88
C ASP A 20 4.67 -13.47 0.29
N LYS A 21 5.81 -12.76 0.21
CA LYS A 21 5.86 -11.37 -0.25
C LYS A 21 5.44 -11.22 -1.72
N SER A 22 5.56 -12.28 -2.51
CA SER A 22 5.12 -12.33 -3.91
C SER A 22 3.62 -12.58 -4.07
N ALA A 23 2.92 -12.99 -3.01
CA ALA A 23 1.47 -13.19 -3.07
C ALA A 23 0.73 -11.89 -3.40
N LEU A 24 -0.33 -12.00 -4.19
CA LEU A 24 -1.17 -10.86 -4.56
C LEU A 24 -2.35 -10.72 -3.60
N VAL A 25 -2.57 -9.49 -3.16
CA VAL A 25 -3.72 -9.07 -2.37
C VAL A 25 -4.57 -8.17 -3.24
N CYS A 26 -5.79 -8.59 -3.52
CA CYS A 26 -6.74 -7.81 -4.31
C CYS A 26 -7.84 -7.23 -3.43
N ARG A 27 -7.98 -5.90 -3.44
CA ARG A 27 -9.05 -5.19 -2.73
C ARG A 27 -9.90 -4.36 -3.69
N LYS A 28 -11.16 -4.15 -3.32
CA LYS A 28 -12.05 -3.23 -4.04
C LYS A 28 -11.85 -1.84 -3.46
N GLU A 29 -11.38 -0.91 -4.27
CA GLU A 29 -11.21 0.49 -3.88
C GLU A 29 -12.28 1.35 -4.53
N LYS A 30 -12.78 2.32 -3.77
CA LYS A 30 -13.66 3.36 -4.29
C LYS A 30 -12.80 4.53 -4.72
N VAL A 31 -12.79 4.80 -6.03
CA VAL A 31 -12.05 5.93 -6.58
C VAL A 31 -12.88 7.20 -6.40
N LEU A 32 -12.25 8.28 -5.91
CA LEU A 32 -12.91 9.58 -5.79
C LEU A 32 -13.39 10.05 -7.16
N GLY A 33 -14.65 10.49 -7.25
CA GLY A 33 -15.28 10.90 -8.50
C GLY A 33 -15.83 9.75 -9.36
N SER A 34 -15.74 8.49 -8.92
CA SER A 34 -16.36 7.34 -9.59
C SER A 34 -17.42 6.67 -8.72
N ASN A 35 -18.56 6.32 -9.31
CA ASN A 35 -19.59 5.52 -8.66
C ASN A 35 -19.27 4.01 -8.66
N ARG A 36 -18.23 3.58 -9.39
CA ARG A 36 -17.85 2.17 -9.50
C ARG A 36 -16.62 1.87 -8.65
N ALA A 37 -16.66 0.76 -7.92
CA ALA A 37 -15.49 0.23 -7.23
C ALA A 37 -14.58 -0.49 -8.23
N VAL A 38 -13.27 -0.22 -8.16
CA VAL A 38 -12.25 -0.86 -8.98
C VAL A 38 -11.53 -1.93 -8.16
N LYS A 39 -11.11 -3.02 -8.80
CA LYS A 39 -10.32 -4.06 -8.14
C LYS A 39 -8.84 -3.74 -8.32
N VAL A 40 -8.16 -3.43 -7.23
CA VAL A 40 -6.72 -3.15 -7.20
C VAL A 40 -6.02 -4.35 -6.59
N CYS A 41 -5.07 -4.92 -7.32
CA CYS A 41 -4.25 -6.03 -6.85
C CYS A 41 -2.81 -5.54 -6.66
N LYS A 42 -2.25 -5.74 -5.47
CA LYS A 42 -0.85 -5.42 -5.16
C LYS A 42 -0.19 -6.62 -4.51
N THR A 43 1.13 -6.73 -4.63
CA THR A 43 1.86 -7.76 -3.89
C THR A 43 1.93 -7.40 -2.42
N VAL A 44 2.08 -8.40 -1.55
CA VAL A 44 2.29 -8.17 -0.10
C VAL A 44 3.52 -7.30 0.13
N GLY A 45 4.61 -7.52 -0.61
CA GLY A 45 5.81 -6.68 -0.53
C GLY A 45 5.53 -5.20 -0.84
N GLN A 46 4.82 -4.90 -1.94
CA GLN A 46 4.44 -3.52 -2.28
C GLN A 46 3.56 -2.87 -1.21
N GLN A 47 2.62 -3.64 -0.66
CA GLN A 47 1.71 -3.16 0.39
C GLN A 47 2.48 -2.76 1.66
N GLU A 48 3.53 -3.50 2.05
CA GLU A 48 4.39 -3.17 3.18
C GLU A 48 5.23 -1.91 2.95
N GLU A 49 5.78 -1.75 1.75
CA GLU A 49 6.55 -0.55 1.41
C GLU A 49 5.68 0.71 1.40
N GLU A 50 4.49 0.63 0.81
CA GLU A 50 3.52 1.73 0.84
C GLU A 50 3.12 2.10 2.27
N ARG A 51 2.95 1.09 3.15
CA ARG A 51 2.66 1.32 4.56
C ARG A 51 3.81 2.06 5.26
N LYS A 52 5.05 1.60 5.06
CA LYS A 52 6.24 2.26 5.64
C LYS A 52 6.40 3.68 5.13
N GLN A 53 6.15 3.93 3.85
CA GLN A 53 6.18 5.29 3.30
C GLN A 53 5.08 6.17 3.91
N ALA A 54 3.87 5.65 4.04
CA ALA A 54 2.77 6.37 4.68
C ALA A 54 3.08 6.70 6.15
N GLU A 55 3.62 5.75 6.91
CA GLU A 55 4.03 5.96 8.31
C GLU A 55 5.12 7.04 8.42
N ARG A 56 6.09 7.05 7.51
CA ARG A 56 7.11 8.10 7.45
C ARG A 56 6.50 9.48 7.16
N MET A 57 5.59 9.58 6.19
CA MET A 57 4.93 10.85 5.87
C MET A 57 4.07 11.38 7.03
N VAL A 58 3.37 10.50 7.75
CA VAL A 58 2.61 10.89 8.94
C VAL A 58 3.54 11.38 10.06
N ASN A 59 4.65 10.68 10.29
CA ASN A 59 5.63 11.08 11.30
C ASN A 59 6.27 12.43 10.95
N ASP A 60 6.70 12.61 9.71
CA ASP A 60 7.28 13.88 9.22
C ASP A 60 6.30 15.05 9.37
N ARG A 61 5.05 14.87 8.97
CA ARG A 61 3.99 15.88 9.16
C ARG A 61 3.69 16.14 10.64
N SER A 62 3.74 15.11 11.49
CA SER A 62 3.59 15.27 12.94
C SER A 62 4.74 16.10 13.52
N LEU A 63 5.98 15.84 13.11
CA LEU A 63 7.15 16.62 13.52
C LEU A 63 7.05 18.06 13.03
N GLN A 64 6.59 18.28 11.79
CA GLN A 64 6.39 19.62 11.24
C GLN A 64 5.30 20.40 11.98
N GLN A 65 4.22 19.75 12.43
CA GLN A 65 3.20 20.39 13.29
C GLN A 65 3.74 20.69 14.70
N SER A 66 4.56 19.80 15.27
CA SER A 66 5.18 20.03 16.59
C SER A 66 6.24 21.12 16.58
N LEU A 67 6.94 21.34 15.47
CA LEU A 67 7.98 22.37 15.32
C LEU A 67 7.45 23.69 14.71
N GLY A 68 6.27 23.66 14.06
CA GLY A 68 5.66 24.83 13.40
C GLY A 68 4.58 25.56 14.21
N GLY A 69 4.28 25.12 15.44
CA GLY A 69 3.25 25.70 16.32
C GLY A 69 3.66 26.98 17.07
N GLY A 70 4.65 27.72 16.59
CA GLY A 70 5.23 28.87 17.28
C GLY A 70 5.63 30.00 16.33
N SER A 71 4.71 30.48 15.50
CA SER A 71 4.79 31.81 14.85
C SER A 71 3.46 32.10 14.17
N GLY A 72 2.59 32.85 14.84
CA GLY A 72 1.32 33.28 14.25
C GLY A 72 0.45 34.03 15.25
N LEU A 73 0.76 35.33 15.39
CA LEU A 73 0.09 36.40 16.16
C LEU A 73 0.40 36.50 17.66
#